data_AF-A0A0Q4DN90-F1
#
_entry.id   AF-A0A0Q4DN90-F1
#
_cell.length_a   1.000
_cell.length_b   1.000
_cell.length_c   1.000
_cell.angle_alpha   90.00
_cell.angle_beta   90.00
_cell.angle_gamma   90.00
#
_symmetry.space_group_name_H-M   'P 1'
#
loop_
_entity.id
_entity.type
_entity.pdbx_description
1 polymer ?
#
loop_
_entity_poly.entity_id
_entity_poly.type
_entity_poly.pdbx_seq_one_letter_code
_entity_poly.pdbx_strand_id
1 'polypeptide(L)'
;MKVTVDLDPKDVWRIQAEAEKRGVPAGVIVREELVARRTYLEFRNRVRSRVLAGMCDADIAAELNRPPGTIAQIRRGMGLKANQRYRKAAQAADEGKTA
;
A
#
# COMPACT_ATOMS: atom_id res chain seq x y z
N MET A 1 18.95 -13.39 -19.13
CA MET A 1 18.51 -13.99 -17.85
C MET A 1 17.09 -14.52 -18.02
N LYS A 2 16.84 -15.81 -17.75
CA LYS A 2 15.50 -16.42 -17.84
C LYS A 2 14.89 -16.46 -16.44
N VAL A 3 13.71 -15.87 -16.27
CA VAL A 3 12.96 -15.91 -15.00
C VAL A 3 11.77 -16.86 -15.21
N THR A 4 11.65 -17.86 -14.36
CA THR A 4 10.50 -18.78 -14.30
C THR A 4 9.55 -18.34 -13.21
N VAL A 5 8.25 -18.34 -13.49
CA VAL A 5 7.19 -17.93 -12.55
C VAL A 5 6.16 -19.04 -12.49
N ASP A 6 5.88 -19.52 -11.29
CA ASP A 6 4.81 -20.47 -11.05
C ASP A 6 3.48 -19.73 -10.98
N LEU A 7 2.52 -20.14 -11.81
CA LEU A 7 1.20 -19.55 -11.88
C LEU A 7 0.16 -20.63 -11.56
N ASP A 8 -0.91 -20.22 -10.90
CA ASP A 8 -2.10 -21.06 -10.77
C ASP A 8 -2.65 -21.36 -12.19
N PRO A 9 -3.09 -22.60 -12.47
CA PRO A 9 -3.69 -22.94 -13.77
C PRO A 9 -4.73 -21.93 -14.24
N LYS A 10 -5.57 -21.39 -13.34
CA LYS A 10 -6.58 -20.39 -13.67
C LYS A 10 -5.97 -19.08 -14.18
N ASP A 11 -4.85 -18.66 -13.62
CA ASP A 11 -4.14 -17.46 -14.05
C ASP A 11 -3.49 -17.67 -15.42
N VAL A 12 -2.97 -18.87 -15.71
CA VAL A 12 -2.41 -19.21 -17.03
C VAL A 12 -3.44 -19.01 -18.14
N TRP A 13 -4.64 -19.59 -17.97
CA TRP A 13 -5.73 -19.46 -18.94
C TRP A 13 -6.15 -18.00 -19.16
N ARG A 14 -6.29 -17.25 -18.07
CA ARG A 14 -6.66 -15.84 -18.11
C ARG A 14 -5.62 -15.00 -18.86
N ILE A 15 -4.33 -15.21 -18.56
CA ILE A 15 -3.22 -14.50 -19.19
C ILE A 15 -3.15 -14.82 -20.69
N GLN A 16 -3.32 -16.08 -21.06
CA GLN A 16 -3.32 -16.50 -22.47
C GLN A 16 -4.48 -15.87 -23.24
N ALA A 17 -5.70 -15.92 -22.69
CA ALA A 17 -6.87 -15.31 -23.33
C ALA A 17 -6.70 -13.79 -23.54
N GLU A 18 -6.14 -13.09 -22.56
CA GLU A 18 -5.88 -11.64 -22.68
C GLU A 18 -4.75 -11.33 -23.69
N ALA A 19 -3.72 -12.18 -23.74
CA ALA A 19 -2.63 -12.07 -24.70
C ALA A 19 -3.13 -12.24 -26.14
N GLU A 20 -3.95 -13.25 -26.40
CA GLU A 20 -4.59 -13.49 -27.69
C GLU A 20 -5.49 -12.32 -28.10
N LYS A 21 -6.35 -11.86 -27.20
CA LYS A 21 -7.25 -10.72 -27.43
C LYS A 21 -6.50 -9.44 -27.82
N ARG A 22 -5.33 -9.22 -27.22
CA ARG A 22 -4.50 -8.02 -27.46
C ARG A 22 -3.45 -8.22 -28.56
N GLY A 23 -3.28 -9.42 -29.09
CA GLY A 23 -2.26 -9.73 -30.09
C GLY A 23 -0.82 -9.56 -29.59
N VAL A 24 -0.58 -9.75 -28.29
CA VAL A 24 0.76 -9.60 -27.67
C VAL A 24 1.21 -10.90 -27.03
N PRO A 25 2.53 -11.13 -26.81
CA PRO A 25 3.00 -12.31 -26.11
C PRO A 25 2.51 -12.36 -24.65
N ALA A 26 2.14 -13.55 -24.16
CA ALA A 26 1.72 -13.76 -22.77
C ALA A 26 2.71 -13.21 -21.74
N GLY A 27 4.02 -13.27 -22.02
CA GLY A 27 5.06 -12.71 -21.16
C GLY A 27 4.95 -11.18 -20.95
N VAL A 28 4.36 -10.44 -21.90
CA VAL A 28 4.09 -9.01 -21.75
C VAL A 28 2.97 -8.79 -20.73
N ILE A 29 1.88 -9.56 -20.85
CA ILE A 29 0.75 -9.51 -19.91
C ILE A 29 1.21 -9.86 -18.48
N VAL A 30 1.98 -10.95 -18.33
CA VAL A 30 2.57 -11.33 -17.04
C VAL A 30 3.41 -10.19 -16.46
N ARG A 31 4.25 -9.54 -17.29
CA ARG A 31 5.10 -8.44 -16.83
C ARG A 31 4.29 -7.23 -16.40
N GLU A 32 3.29 -6.83 -17.17
CA GLU A 32 2.39 -5.72 -16.83
C GLU A 32 1.69 -5.96 -15.48
N GLU A 33 1.17 -7.17 -15.26
CA GLU A 33 0.54 -7.55 -14.00
C GLU A 33 1.50 -7.55 -12.82
N LEU A 34 2.71 -8.11 -13.00
CA LEU A 34 3.73 -8.12 -11.96
C LEU A 34 4.17 -6.69 -11.60
N VAL A 35 4.29 -5.80 -12.58
CA VAL A 35 4.59 -4.38 -12.34
C VAL A 35 3.46 -3.71 -11.55
N ALA A 36 2.20 -3.92 -11.92
CA ALA A 36 1.07 -3.37 -11.18
C ALA A 36 1.02 -3.86 -9.73
N ARG A 37 1.23 -5.18 -9.51
CA ARG A 37 1.31 -5.79 -8.17
C ARG A 37 2.48 -5.21 -7.37
N ARG A 38 3.65 -5.00 -8.00
CA ARG A 38 4.81 -4.38 -7.37
C ARG A 38 4.49 -2.97 -6.88
N THR A 39 3.90 -2.12 -7.73
CA THR A 39 3.51 -0.75 -7.35
C THR A 39 2.56 -0.75 -6.16
N TYR A 40 1.60 -1.69 -6.13
CA TYR A 40 0.69 -1.84 -5.00
C TYR A 40 1.41 -2.28 -3.71
N LEU A 41 2.35 -3.23 -3.79
CA LEU A 41 3.16 -3.67 -2.65
C LEU A 41 4.08 -2.55 -2.13
N GLU A 42 4.73 -1.82 -3.03
CA GLU A 42 5.54 -0.65 -2.68
C GLU A 42 4.69 0.41 -1.96
N PHE A 43 3.48 0.67 -2.45
CA PHE A 43 2.54 1.59 -1.80
C PHE A 43 2.11 1.10 -0.41
N ARG A 44 1.77 -0.18 -0.24
CA ARG A 44 1.46 -0.76 1.08
C ARG A 44 2.63 -0.65 2.05
N ASN A 45 3.86 -0.89 1.58
CA ASN A 45 5.06 -0.75 2.41
C ASN A 45 5.31 0.71 2.82
N ARG A 46 5.04 1.68 1.94
CA ARG A 46 5.08 3.11 2.28
C ARG A 46 4.07 3.49 3.36
N VAL A 47 2.85 2.96 3.30
CA VAL A 47 1.84 3.16 4.36
C VAL A 47 2.32 2.51 5.67
N ARG A 48 2.76 1.25 5.61
CA ARG A 48 3.22 0.49 6.79
C ARG A 48 4.36 1.21 7.52
N SER A 49 5.39 1.64 6.81
CA SER A 49 6.55 2.33 7.40
C SER A 49 6.14 3.59 8.17
N ARG A 50 5.21 4.39 7.64
CA ARG A 50 4.73 5.63 8.29
C ARG A 50 3.85 5.36 9.50
N VAL A 51 2.98 4.33 9.42
CA VAL A 51 2.19 3.89 10.57
C VAL A 51 3.12 3.40 11.69
N LEU A 52 4.15 2.62 11.36
CA LEU A 52 5.13 2.16 12.35
C LEU A 52 6.00 3.30 12.91
N ALA A 53 6.20 4.37 12.14
CA ALA A 53 6.85 5.60 12.59
C ALA A 53 5.93 6.49 13.47
N GLY A 54 4.69 6.07 13.75
CA GLY A 54 3.77 6.80 14.62
C GLY A 54 2.92 7.87 13.92
N MET A 55 2.99 8.00 12.59
CA MET A 55 2.17 8.97 11.84
C MET A 55 0.69 8.57 11.84
N CYS A 56 -0.21 9.55 11.93
CA CYS A 56 -1.65 9.30 11.84
C CYS A 56 -2.12 9.16 10.38
N ASP A 57 -3.26 8.50 10.17
CA ASP A 57 -3.79 8.21 8.83
C ASP A 57 -4.00 9.49 7.99
N ALA A 58 -4.34 10.62 8.62
CA ALA A 58 -4.55 11.90 7.95
C ALA A 58 -3.26 12.53 7.43
N ASP A 59 -2.18 12.46 8.20
CA ASP A 59 -0.89 13.03 7.79
C ASP A 59 -0.24 12.15 6.72
N ILE A 60 -0.39 10.81 6.83
CA ILE A 60 0.01 9.87 5.78
C ILE A 60 -0.75 10.13 4.48
N ALA A 61 -2.06 10.40 4.58
CA ALA A 61 -2.91 10.71 3.42
C ALA A 61 -2.45 11.97 2.70
N ALA A 62 -2.13 13.04 3.45
CA ALA A 62 -1.58 14.27 2.91
C ALA A 62 -0.22 14.04 2.23
N GLU A 63 0.68 13.33 2.90
CA GLU A 63 2.03 13.07 2.39
C GLU A 63 2.04 12.20 1.13
N LEU A 64 1.16 11.19 1.07
CA LEU A 64 1.07 10.27 -0.07
C LEU A 64 0.14 10.77 -1.18
N ASN A 65 -0.47 11.95 -1.02
CA ASN A 65 -1.50 12.51 -1.90
C ASN A 65 -2.61 11.47 -2.20
N ARG A 66 -3.24 10.98 -1.14
CA ARG A 66 -4.29 9.96 -1.21
C ARG A 66 -5.43 10.28 -0.24
N PRO A 67 -6.65 9.76 -0.49
CA PRO A 67 -7.75 9.90 0.45
C PRO A 67 -7.45 9.20 1.80
N PRO A 68 -7.82 9.78 2.95
CA PRO A 68 -7.66 9.15 4.26
C PRO A 68 -8.32 7.77 4.36
N GLY A 69 -9.46 7.57 3.68
CA GLY A 69 -10.15 6.29 3.61
C GLY A 69 -9.29 5.16 3.02
N THR A 70 -8.48 5.47 2.00
CA THR A 70 -7.55 4.52 1.37
C THR A 70 -6.46 4.08 2.35
N ILE A 71 -5.89 5.02 3.11
CA ILE A 71 -4.87 4.73 4.13
C ILE A 71 -5.47 3.85 5.23
N ALA A 72 -6.66 4.22 5.74
CA ALA A 72 -7.34 3.47 6.78
C ALA A 72 -7.72 2.05 6.33
N GLN A 73 -8.10 1.86 5.06
CA GLN A 73 -8.38 0.54 4.49
C GLN A 73 -7.12 -0.32 4.42
N ILE A 74 -6.01 0.23 3.89
CA ILE A 74 -4.73 -0.47 3.78
C ILE A 74 -4.19 -0.86 5.16
N ARG A 75 -4.23 0.08 6.11
CA ARG A 75 -3.82 -0.14 7.49
C ARG A 75 -4.61 -1.28 8.15
N ARG A 76 -5.95 -1.26 8.03
CA ARG A 76 -6.83 -2.33 8.51
C ARG A 76 -6.53 -3.67 7.85
N GLY A 77 -6.31 -3.68 6.54
CA GLY A 77 -5.90 -4.86 5.79
C GLY A 77 -4.48 -5.38 6.12
N MET A 78 -3.73 -4.70 6.98
CA MET A 78 -2.46 -5.16 7.55
C MET A 78 -2.56 -5.47 9.06
N GLY A 79 -3.74 -5.32 9.66
CA GLY A 79 -3.94 -5.52 11.10
C GLY A 79 -3.30 -4.45 12.00
N LEU A 80 -2.92 -3.29 11.44
CA LEU A 80 -2.26 -2.23 12.21
C LEU A 80 -3.28 -1.32 12.92
N LYS A 81 -2.99 -0.96 14.17
CA LYS A 81 -3.80 0.01 14.94
C LYS A 81 -3.61 1.43 14.39
N ALA A 82 -4.65 2.25 14.49
CA ALA A 82 -4.57 3.66 14.10
C ALA A 82 -3.74 4.43 15.12
N ASN A 83 -2.81 5.27 14.65
CA ASN A 83 -2.15 6.24 15.50
C ASN A 83 -3.07 7.44 15.73
N GLN A 84 -3.10 7.94 16.96
CA GLN A 84 -3.88 9.14 17.26
C GLN A 84 -3.15 10.39 16.78
N ARG A 85 -3.89 11.27 16.11
CA ARG A 85 -3.42 12.61 15.75
C ARG A 85 -3.32 13.43 17.03
N TYR A 86 -2.12 13.51 17.60
CA TYR A 86 -1.74 14.31 18.78
C TYR A 86 -2.87 14.64 19.78
N ARG A 87 -3.00 13.84 20.85
CA ARG A 87 -3.39 14.36 22.17
C ARG A 87 -2.20 14.81 23.02
N LYS A 88 -0.97 14.80 22.47
CA LYS A 88 0.26 15.10 23.23
C LYS A 88 0.68 16.58 23.26
N ALA A 89 0.06 17.46 22.48
CA ALA A 89 0.31 18.90 22.59
C ALA A 89 -0.44 19.56 23.77
N ALA A 90 -1.48 18.91 24.30
CA ALA A 90 -2.25 19.45 25.43
C ALA A 90 -1.67 19.07 26.81
N GLN A 91 -0.87 18.01 26.91
CA GLN A 91 -0.28 17.58 28.19
C GLN A 91 1.06 18.27 28.50
N ALA A 92 1.85 18.63 27.48
CA ALA A 92 3.10 19.37 27.69
C ALA A 92 2.88 20.88 27.98
N ALA A 93 1.70 21.43 27.70
CA ALA A 93 1.35 22.82 28.00
C ALA A 93 0.77 23.02 29.42
N ASP A 94 0.40 21.93 30.09
CA ASP A 94 -0.19 21.94 31.44
C ASP A 94 0.89 21.77 32.53
N GLU A 95 1.97 21.04 32.25
CA GLU A 95 3.11 20.84 33.17
C GLU A 95 4.01 22.09 33.33
N GLY A 96 3.78 23.16 32.56
CA GLY A 96 4.53 24.42 32.60
C GLY A 96 3.83 25.58 33.34
N LYS A 97 2.69 25.35 34.00
CA LYS A 97 1.88 26.40 34.67
C LYS A 97 1.84 26.33 36.19
N THR A 98 2.77 25.62 36.80
CA THR A 98 3.08 25.77 38.24
C THR A 98 4.54 26.15 38.39
N ALA A 99 4.80 27.44 38.26
CA ALA A 99 5.96 28.13 38.81
C ALA A 99 5.43 29.30 39.64
#